data_AF-A0ABD6C327-F1
#
_entry.id   AF-A0ABD6C327-F1
#
_cell.length_a   1.000
_cell.length_b   1.000
_cell.length_c   1.000
_cell.angle_alpha   90.00
_cell.angle_beta   90.00
_cell.angle_gamma   90.00
#
_symmetry.space_group_name_H-M   'P 1'
#
loop_
_entity.id
_entity.type
_entity.pdbx_description
1 polymer ?
#
loop_
_entity_poly.entity_id
_entity_poly.type
_entity_poly.pdbx_seq_one_letter_code
_entity_poly.pdbx_strand_id
1 'polypeptide(L)'
;MKRRLFLFGATGVVGLSGCLGTQTGYIQPEGDPTEIPSEFVCENSEFNRHVKPYDLDRLRWGDTEDESLRVNGLSFNYGETAEISLHANERGTSDSFNFEIYTENGWRDVRGTTDGSDIGYTDEGVSGGHTWEIELTEDGIISASNDSMPLKVCPDLVSGRYRFVFWGLIGDESVAVSFDIDV
;
A
#
# COMPACT_ATOMS: atom_id res chain seq x y z
N MET A 1 21.08 -62.06 32.37
CA MET A 1 20.36 -61.04 33.19
C MET A 1 20.89 -59.65 32.85
N LYS A 2 20.11 -58.82 32.15
CA LYS A 2 20.20 -57.35 32.16
C LYS A 2 18.84 -56.79 31.74
N ARG A 3 18.34 -55.86 32.55
CA ARG A 3 16.97 -55.32 32.57
C ARG A 3 16.81 -54.15 31.57
N ARG A 4 15.62 -54.11 30.97
CA ARG A 4 14.73 -52.98 30.58
C ARG A 4 15.32 -51.57 30.47
N LEU A 5 14.93 -50.86 29.40
CA LEU A 5 14.16 -49.61 29.53
C LEU A 5 13.34 -49.32 28.26
N PHE A 6 12.04 -49.09 28.45
CA PHE A 6 11.10 -48.53 27.47
C PHE A 6 11.30 -47.00 27.42
N LEU A 7 11.20 -46.40 26.23
CA LEU A 7 10.80 -44.99 26.10
C LEU A 7 9.56 -44.90 25.22
N PHE A 8 8.49 -44.40 25.83
CA PHE A 8 7.33 -43.81 25.17
C PHE A 8 7.71 -42.40 24.71
N GLY A 9 7.36 -42.04 23.47
CA GLY A 9 7.37 -40.66 22.97
C GLY A 9 5.96 -40.30 22.52
N ALA A 10 5.38 -39.30 23.19
CA ALA A 10 4.00 -38.86 23.06
C ALA A 10 3.77 -37.93 21.86
N THR A 11 2.60 -38.09 21.25
CA THR A 11 1.65 -37.09 20.73
C THR A 11 2.18 -35.74 20.24
N GLY A 12 2.08 -35.49 18.93
CA GLY A 12 1.93 -34.15 18.36
C GLY A 12 0.48 -33.94 17.93
N VAL A 13 -0.27 -33.14 18.66
CA VAL A 13 -1.58 -32.64 18.23
C VAL A 13 -1.32 -31.48 17.27
N VAL A 14 -1.72 -31.62 16.01
CA VAL A 14 -1.72 -30.49 15.06
C VAL A 14 -2.94 -29.65 15.39
N GLY A 15 -2.73 -28.52 16.06
CA GLY A 15 -3.77 -27.51 16.26
C GLY A 15 -4.03 -26.79 14.94
N LEU A 16 -5.15 -27.08 14.29
CA LEU A 16 -5.73 -26.22 13.26
C LEU A 16 -6.35 -25.01 13.98
N SER A 17 -5.59 -23.93 14.15
CA SER A 17 -6.17 -22.64 14.52
C SER A 17 -7.12 -22.20 13.41
N GLY A 18 -8.33 -21.80 13.82
CA GLY A 18 -9.44 -21.47 12.93
C GLY A 18 -9.14 -20.31 11.98
N CYS A 19 -9.62 -20.47 10.74
CA CYS A 19 -9.63 -19.40 9.75
C CYS A 19 -10.63 -18.32 10.18
N LEU A 20 -10.15 -17.27 10.83
CA LEU A 20 -10.82 -15.97 10.77
C LEU A 20 -10.70 -15.49 9.31
N GLY A 21 -11.80 -15.03 8.72
CA GLY A 21 -11.95 -14.84 7.27
C GLY A 21 -10.81 -14.04 6.64
N THR A 22 -9.93 -14.71 5.91
CA THR A 22 -8.83 -14.07 5.19
C THR A 22 -9.37 -13.39 3.95
N GLN A 23 -9.31 -12.06 3.91
CA GLN A 23 -9.53 -11.29 2.69
C GLN A 23 -8.60 -11.83 1.59
N THR A 24 -9.14 -12.05 0.39
CA THR A 24 -8.38 -12.57 -0.75
C THR A 24 -7.54 -11.47 -1.39
N GLY A 25 -6.34 -11.82 -1.85
CA GLY A 25 -5.41 -10.92 -2.54
C GLY A 25 -4.02 -10.99 -1.93
N TYR A 26 -3.17 -10.04 -2.32
CA TYR A 26 -1.76 -10.01 -1.98
C TYR A 26 -1.40 -8.77 -1.15
N ILE A 27 -0.25 -8.82 -0.49
CA ILE A 27 0.28 -7.71 0.33
C ILE A 27 1.51 -7.09 -0.34
N GLN A 28 2.50 -7.91 -0.70
CA GLN A 28 3.74 -7.44 -1.32
C GLN A 28 4.46 -8.58 -2.07
N PRO A 29 5.29 -8.28 -3.08
CA PRO A 29 6.20 -9.26 -3.67
C PRO A 29 7.24 -9.74 -2.65
N GLU A 30 7.72 -10.96 -2.82
CA GLU A 30 8.87 -11.45 -2.07
C GLU A 30 10.18 -10.92 -2.68
N GLY A 31 11.15 -10.58 -1.81
CA GLY A 31 12.48 -10.13 -2.24
C GLY A 31 12.53 -8.68 -2.71
N ASP A 32 13.67 -8.26 -3.23
CA ASP A 32 13.90 -6.91 -3.76
C ASP A 32 13.32 -6.78 -5.18
N PRO A 33 12.91 -5.57 -5.60
CA PRO A 33 12.48 -5.36 -6.98
C PRO A 33 13.62 -5.49 -7.97
N THR A 34 13.27 -5.92 -9.19
CA THR A 34 14.23 -6.08 -10.29
C THR A 34 14.89 -4.76 -10.68
N GLU A 35 14.14 -3.66 -10.57
CA GLU A 35 14.59 -2.32 -10.91
C GLU A 35 14.37 -1.37 -9.73
N ILE A 36 15.43 -0.65 -9.36
CA ILE A 36 15.41 0.40 -8.34
C ILE A 36 15.92 1.66 -9.01
N PRO A 37 15.05 2.63 -9.32
CA PRO A 37 15.49 3.93 -9.81
C PRO A 37 16.41 4.60 -8.80
N SER A 38 17.54 5.14 -9.26
CA SER A 38 18.46 5.91 -8.40
C SER A 38 17.77 7.15 -7.85
N GLU A 39 17.03 7.84 -8.69
CA GLU A 39 16.26 9.04 -8.34
C GLU A 39 14.89 9.05 -9.03
N PHE A 40 13.93 9.70 -8.37
CA PHE A 40 12.61 10.03 -8.92
C PHE A 40 12.37 11.54 -8.72
N VAL A 41 12.92 12.33 -9.64
CA VAL A 41 13.01 13.79 -9.56
C VAL A 41 12.23 14.41 -10.71
N CYS A 42 11.31 15.30 -10.35
CA CYS A 42 10.57 16.08 -11.32
C CYS A 42 11.48 17.20 -11.86
N GLU A 43 11.56 17.37 -13.18
CA GLU A 43 12.37 18.44 -13.78
C GLU A 43 11.80 19.85 -13.49
N ASN A 44 10.50 19.93 -13.20
CA ASN A 44 9.87 21.18 -12.82
C ASN A 44 10.23 21.53 -11.36
N SER A 45 11.01 22.60 -11.18
CA SER A 45 11.45 23.08 -9.86
C SER A 45 10.31 23.57 -8.98
N GLU A 46 9.17 23.94 -9.55
CA GLU A 46 7.97 24.36 -8.82
C GLU A 46 7.13 23.17 -8.34
N PHE A 47 7.51 21.93 -8.69
CA PHE A 47 6.80 20.74 -8.25
C PHE A 47 7.01 20.49 -6.76
N ASN A 48 5.93 20.63 -5.99
CA ASN A 48 5.91 20.30 -4.58
C ASN A 48 5.32 18.90 -4.40
N ARG A 49 6.18 17.95 -4.03
CA ARG A 49 5.77 16.55 -3.91
C ARG A 49 4.82 16.35 -2.73
N HIS A 50 3.78 15.55 -2.95
CA HIS A 50 2.81 15.20 -1.93
C HIS A 50 3.51 14.64 -0.69
N VAL A 51 3.14 15.16 0.48
CA VAL A 51 3.76 14.79 1.75
C VAL A 51 3.30 13.39 2.20
N LYS A 52 3.97 12.86 3.24
CA LYS A 52 3.58 11.62 3.89
C LYS A 52 2.94 11.96 5.23
N PRO A 53 1.61 12.07 5.32
CA PRO A 53 0.93 12.46 6.56
C PRO A 53 0.85 11.32 7.60
N TYR A 54 1.63 10.25 7.42
CA TYR A 54 1.61 9.07 8.28
C TYR A 54 2.97 8.80 8.93
N ASP A 55 2.95 8.12 10.08
CA ASP A 55 4.14 7.70 10.82
C ASP A 55 4.63 6.32 10.33
N LEU A 56 5.91 6.24 9.95
CA LEU A 56 6.53 4.99 9.49
C LEU A 56 6.56 3.91 10.58
N ASP A 57 6.66 4.29 11.86
CA ASP A 57 6.66 3.32 12.97
C ASP A 57 5.27 2.68 13.17
N ARG A 58 4.23 3.34 12.65
CA ARG A 58 2.82 2.90 12.70
C ARG A 58 2.31 2.34 11.38
N LEU A 59 3.13 2.38 10.33
CA LEU A 59 2.81 1.74 9.06
C LEU A 59 2.81 0.22 9.22
N ARG A 60 1.78 -0.44 8.71
CA ARG A 60 1.63 -1.89 8.65
C ARG A 60 1.48 -2.37 7.22
N TRP A 61 2.04 -3.53 6.92
CA TRP A 61 1.86 -4.17 5.62
C TRP A 61 0.65 -5.08 5.68
N GLY A 62 -0.36 -4.76 4.87
CA GLY A 62 -1.58 -5.54 4.73
C GLY A 62 -2.54 -5.47 5.90
N ASP A 63 -2.11 -5.66 7.15
CA ASP A 63 -3.05 -5.91 8.26
C ASP A 63 -2.72 -5.08 9.52
N THR A 64 -3.76 -4.57 10.18
CA THR A 64 -3.75 -4.13 11.58
C THR A 64 -4.45 -5.19 12.45
N GLU A 65 -4.89 -4.84 13.66
CA GLU A 65 -5.76 -5.71 14.47
C GLU A 65 -7.15 -5.88 13.84
N ASP A 66 -7.72 -4.80 13.30
CA ASP A 66 -9.13 -4.72 12.90
C ASP A 66 -9.33 -4.50 11.39
N GLU A 67 -8.30 -4.10 10.65
CA GLU A 67 -8.36 -3.76 9.23
C GLU A 67 -7.40 -4.60 8.37
N SER A 68 -7.78 -4.78 7.10
CA SER A 68 -6.94 -5.45 6.11
C SER A 68 -7.00 -4.77 4.75
N LEU A 69 -5.86 -4.65 4.10
CA LEU A 69 -5.66 -4.08 2.76
C LEU A 69 -5.01 -5.14 1.87
N ARG A 70 -5.59 -5.36 0.69
CA ARG A 70 -5.09 -6.32 -0.31
C ARG A 70 -5.07 -5.71 -1.70
N VAL A 71 -4.15 -6.16 -2.53
CA VAL A 71 -4.12 -5.89 -3.98
C VAL A 71 -4.39 -7.17 -4.77
N ASN A 72 -5.03 -7.07 -5.94
CA ASN A 72 -5.39 -8.22 -6.78
C ASN A 72 -4.21 -8.88 -7.51
N GLY A 73 -3.05 -8.24 -7.57
CA GLY A 73 -1.84 -8.73 -8.23
C GLY A 73 -0.58 -8.12 -7.63
N LEU A 74 0.58 -8.71 -7.92
CA LEU A 74 1.89 -8.26 -7.42
C LEU A 74 2.80 -7.72 -8.52
N SER A 75 2.38 -7.83 -9.78
CA SER A 75 3.10 -7.33 -10.93
C SER A 75 2.08 -6.94 -11.98
N PHE A 76 2.28 -5.76 -12.55
CA PHE A 76 1.40 -5.17 -13.55
C PHE A 76 2.22 -4.51 -14.66
N ASN A 77 1.61 -4.38 -15.82
CA ASN A 77 2.13 -3.52 -16.89
C ASN A 77 1.49 -2.13 -16.80
N TYR A 78 2.19 -1.12 -17.29
CA TYR A 78 1.63 0.22 -17.49
C TYR A 78 0.29 0.15 -18.24
N GLY A 79 -0.71 0.88 -17.75
CA GLY A 79 -2.08 0.87 -18.29
C GLY A 79 -2.97 -0.28 -17.80
N GLU A 80 -2.46 -1.25 -17.04
CA GLU A 80 -3.32 -2.22 -16.35
C GLU A 80 -3.99 -1.60 -15.12
N THR A 81 -5.06 -2.24 -14.62
CA THR A 81 -5.79 -1.78 -13.44
C THR A 81 -5.41 -2.60 -12.21
N ALA A 82 -4.89 -1.92 -11.19
CA ALA A 82 -4.74 -2.48 -9.85
C ALA A 82 -6.06 -2.31 -9.07
N GLU A 83 -6.63 -3.43 -8.61
CA GLU A 83 -7.75 -3.40 -7.67
C GLU A 83 -7.19 -3.55 -6.25
N ILE A 84 -7.41 -2.52 -5.43
CA ILE A 84 -6.93 -2.44 -4.06
C ILE A 84 -8.15 -2.41 -3.15
N SER A 85 -8.28 -3.38 -2.26
CA SER A 85 -9.44 -3.56 -1.40
C SER A 85 -9.06 -3.42 0.07
N LEU A 86 -9.67 -2.46 0.75
CA LEU A 86 -9.62 -2.27 2.20
C LEU A 86 -10.88 -2.88 2.83
N HIS A 87 -10.70 -3.74 3.82
CA HIS A 87 -11.72 -4.10 4.80
C HIS A 87 -11.46 -3.32 6.08
N ALA A 88 -12.48 -2.56 6.52
CA ALA A 88 -12.47 -1.81 7.77
C ALA A 88 -13.92 -1.64 8.25
N ASN A 89 -14.11 -1.42 9.55
CA ASN A 89 -15.42 -1.05 10.11
C ASN A 89 -15.73 0.43 9.88
N GLU A 90 -14.72 1.28 9.99
CA GLU A 90 -14.75 2.72 9.78
C GLU A 90 -13.36 3.18 9.29
N ARG A 91 -13.33 4.26 8.51
CA ARG A 91 -12.13 4.87 7.96
C ARG A 91 -12.37 6.35 7.64
N GLY A 92 -11.33 7.09 7.32
CA GLY A 92 -11.40 8.37 6.62
C GLY A 92 -11.87 8.23 5.17
N THR A 93 -11.86 9.35 4.46
CA THR A 93 -12.21 9.44 3.05
C THR A 93 -11.25 8.65 2.15
N SER A 94 -11.73 8.19 1.00
CA SER A 94 -10.97 7.31 0.09
C SER A 94 -9.80 8.00 -0.62
N ASP A 95 -9.73 9.33 -0.58
CA ASP A 95 -8.59 10.13 -1.06
C ASP A 95 -7.42 10.18 -0.07
N SER A 96 -7.60 9.61 1.14
CA SER A 96 -6.58 9.54 2.20
C SER A 96 -5.49 8.48 1.95
N PHE A 97 -4.81 8.58 0.81
CA PHE A 97 -3.74 7.66 0.43
C PHE A 97 -2.52 8.34 -0.17
N ASN A 98 -1.38 7.64 -0.10
CA ASN A 98 -0.18 7.90 -0.88
C ASN A 98 0.02 6.80 -1.94
N PHE A 99 0.55 7.19 -3.10
CA PHE A 99 0.99 6.26 -4.15
C PHE A 99 2.48 6.48 -4.37
N GLU A 100 3.32 5.54 -3.94
CA GLU A 100 4.75 5.79 -3.78
C GLU A 100 5.62 4.81 -4.55
N ILE A 101 6.71 5.29 -5.14
CA ILE A 101 7.76 4.48 -5.76
C ILE A 101 8.93 4.26 -4.81
N TYR A 102 9.53 3.07 -4.84
CA TYR A 102 10.75 2.74 -4.12
C TYR A 102 11.98 3.13 -4.95
N THR A 103 12.84 3.99 -4.39
CA THR A 103 14.09 4.43 -5.00
C THR A 103 15.28 4.06 -4.12
N GLU A 104 16.51 4.27 -4.59
CA GLU A 104 17.71 4.13 -3.75
C GLU A 104 17.67 5.03 -2.49
N ASN A 105 16.90 6.13 -2.54
CA ASN A 105 16.69 7.07 -1.44
C ASN A 105 15.43 6.75 -0.61
N GLY A 106 14.83 5.57 -0.81
CA GLY A 106 13.62 5.12 -0.15
C GLY A 106 12.34 5.49 -0.90
N TRP A 107 11.22 5.37 -0.20
CA TRP A 107 9.90 5.55 -0.77
C TRP A 107 9.56 7.02 -1.01
N ARG A 108 8.88 7.32 -2.11
CA ARG A 108 8.51 8.68 -2.48
C ARG A 108 7.17 8.71 -3.22
N ASP A 109 6.23 9.57 -2.80
CA ASP A 109 4.94 9.71 -3.51
C ASP A 109 5.17 10.20 -4.94
N VAL A 110 4.47 9.63 -5.92
CA VAL A 110 4.62 10.00 -7.33
C VAL A 110 3.93 11.31 -7.67
N ARG A 111 2.98 11.72 -6.84
CA ARG A 111 2.12 12.90 -7.04
C ARG A 111 2.64 14.13 -6.30
N GLY A 112 2.16 15.29 -6.71
CA GLY A 112 2.44 16.57 -6.10
C GLY A 112 1.66 17.70 -6.78
N THR A 113 1.86 18.94 -6.31
CA THR A 113 1.27 20.15 -6.91
C THR A 113 2.33 20.93 -7.67
N THR A 114 1.89 21.82 -8.56
CA THR A 114 2.78 22.69 -9.36
C THR A 114 2.59 24.17 -9.08
N ASP A 115 1.61 24.51 -8.26
CA ASP A 115 1.21 25.86 -7.87
C ASP A 115 1.47 26.14 -6.38
N GLY A 116 2.09 25.18 -5.67
CA GLY A 116 2.32 25.27 -4.23
C GLY A 116 1.05 25.20 -3.40
N SER A 117 -0.07 24.77 -3.97
CA SER A 117 -1.31 24.59 -3.23
C SER A 117 -1.13 23.57 -2.10
N ASP A 118 -1.59 23.93 -0.91
CA ASP A 118 -1.71 23.00 0.21
C ASP A 118 -2.82 21.99 -0.10
N ILE A 119 -2.53 20.74 0.19
CA ILE A 119 -3.45 19.62 -0.04
C ILE A 119 -4.15 19.36 1.29
N GLY A 120 -5.38 19.84 1.37
CA GLY A 120 -6.23 19.68 2.55
C GLY A 120 -7.04 18.40 2.48
N TYR A 121 -7.06 17.65 3.58
CA TYR A 121 -7.91 16.47 3.74
C TYR A 121 -8.99 16.74 4.79
N THR A 122 -10.14 16.11 4.62
CA THR A 122 -11.24 16.22 5.58
C THR A 122 -11.11 15.13 6.63
N ASP A 123 -11.30 15.49 7.90
CA ASP A 123 -11.37 14.54 9.01
C ASP A 123 -12.75 13.83 9.06
N GLU A 124 -13.27 13.42 7.91
CA GLU A 124 -14.60 12.81 7.79
C GLU A 124 -14.50 11.28 7.95
N GLY A 125 -15.23 10.77 8.94
CA GLY A 125 -15.41 9.33 9.14
C GLY A 125 -16.46 8.73 8.19
N VAL A 126 -16.08 7.63 7.55
CA VAL A 126 -16.87 6.86 6.59
C VAL A 126 -16.95 5.42 7.07
N SER A 127 -18.17 4.88 7.15
CA SER A 127 -18.39 3.50 7.53
C SER A 127 -17.94 2.51 6.45
N GLY A 128 -17.29 1.44 6.86
CA GLY A 128 -16.93 0.31 6.00
C GLY A 128 -15.64 0.52 5.20
N GLY A 129 -15.23 -0.54 4.51
CA GLY A 129 -14.07 -0.55 3.64
C GLY A 129 -14.20 0.31 2.37
N HIS A 130 -13.30 0.07 1.42
CA HIS A 130 -13.34 0.66 0.08
C HIS A 130 -12.55 -0.20 -0.90
N THR A 131 -12.91 -0.14 -2.17
CA THR A 131 -12.12 -0.73 -3.25
C THR A 131 -11.77 0.38 -4.22
N TRP A 132 -10.46 0.58 -4.43
CA TRP A 132 -9.93 1.43 -5.48
C TRP A 132 -9.66 0.58 -6.72
N GLU A 133 -10.08 1.08 -7.89
CA GLU A 133 -9.70 0.54 -9.20
C GLU A 133 -8.81 1.60 -9.87
N ILE A 134 -7.49 1.40 -9.81
CA ILE A 134 -6.52 2.40 -10.28
C ILE A 134 -5.90 1.90 -11.58
N GLU A 135 -6.18 2.58 -12.69
CA GLU A 135 -5.39 2.40 -13.91
C GLU A 135 -3.97 2.92 -13.67
N LEU A 136 -2.97 2.08 -13.93
CA LEU A 136 -1.56 2.35 -13.66
C LEU A 136 -0.97 3.22 -14.78
N THR A 137 -1.51 4.44 -14.85
CA THR A 137 -1.12 5.55 -15.71
C THR A 137 -1.08 6.82 -14.85
N GLU A 138 -0.46 7.89 -15.35
CA GLU A 138 -0.44 9.17 -14.66
C GLU A 138 -1.87 9.66 -14.38
N ASP A 139 -2.74 9.62 -15.40
CA ASP A 139 -4.12 10.07 -15.31
C ASP A 139 -4.97 9.16 -14.41
N GLY A 140 -4.77 7.84 -14.45
CA GLY A 140 -5.48 6.89 -13.59
C GLY A 140 -5.16 7.08 -12.11
N ILE A 141 -3.89 7.32 -11.77
CA ILE A 141 -3.45 7.62 -10.41
C ILE A 141 -4.05 8.94 -9.90
N ILE A 142 -4.12 9.97 -10.75
CA ILE A 142 -4.75 11.25 -10.39
C ILE A 142 -6.26 11.09 -10.22
N SER A 143 -6.93 10.36 -11.11
CA SER A 143 -8.39 10.13 -11.06
C SER A 143 -8.84 9.32 -9.85
N ALA A 144 -7.93 8.53 -9.24
CA ALA A 144 -8.18 7.86 -7.97
C ALA A 144 -8.19 8.82 -6.76
N SER A 145 -7.68 10.03 -6.93
CA SER A 145 -7.65 11.09 -5.92
C SER A 145 -8.90 11.99 -6.04
N ASN A 146 -9.07 12.91 -5.11
CA ASN A 146 -10.18 13.87 -5.15
C ASN A 146 -9.97 14.93 -6.25
N ASP A 147 -10.94 15.09 -7.16
CA ASP A 147 -10.90 16.05 -8.27
C ASP A 147 -10.68 17.52 -7.86
N SER A 148 -10.97 17.86 -6.60
CA SER A 148 -10.70 19.20 -6.07
C SER A 148 -9.22 19.46 -5.75
N MET A 149 -8.39 18.42 -5.74
CA MET A 149 -6.95 18.52 -5.50
C MET A 149 -6.21 18.71 -6.81
N PRO A 150 -5.36 19.75 -6.96
CA PRO A 150 -4.60 20.01 -8.19
C PRO A 150 -3.35 19.12 -8.31
N LEU A 151 -3.51 17.81 -8.09
CA LEU A 151 -2.42 16.84 -8.12
C LEU A 151 -1.99 16.51 -9.56
N LYS A 152 -0.69 16.25 -9.71
CA LYS A 152 -0.05 15.74 -10.93
C LYS A 152 0.98 14.69 -10.58
N VAL A 153 1.16 13.71 -11.45
CA VAL A 153 2.30 12.78 -11.38
C VAL A 153 3.53 13.48 -11.98
N CYS A 154 4.67 13.40 -11.30
CA CYS A 154 5.94 13.87 -11.85
C CYS A 154 7.18 13.24 -11.17
N PRO A 155 8.18 12.79 -11.94
CA PRO A 155 8.15 12.56 -13.39
C PRO A 155 7.11 11.47 -13.77
N ASP A 156 6.99 11.16 -15.06
CA ASP A 156 6.19 10.03 -15.54
C ASP A 156 6.61 8.73 -14.84
N LEU A 157 5.69 7.76 -14.80
CA LEU A 157 5.95 6.46 -14.19
C LEU A 157 7.14 5.77 -14.88
N VAL A 158 7.91 5.03 -14.10
CA VAL A 158 9.02 4.19 -14.55
C VAL A 158 8.87 2.77 -14.02
N SER A 159 9.53 1.79 -14.66
CA SER A 159 9.56 0.43 -14.11
C SER A 159 10.13 0.42 -12.69
N GLY A 160 9.51 -0.35 -11.79
CA GLY A 160 9.95 -0.46 -10.41
C GLY A 160 8.86 -0.87 -9.42
N ARG A 161 9.20 -0.82 -8.14
CA ARG A 161 8.27 -1.15 -7.06
C ARG A 161 7.48 0.04 -6.59
N TYR A 162 6.17 -0.13 -6.55
CA TYR A 162 5.23 0.85 -6.05
C TYR A 162 4.53 0.32 -4.80
N ARG A 163 4.01 1.24 -3.99
CA ARG A 163 3.10 0.93 -2.89
C ARG A 163 1.95 1.91 -2.85
N PHE A 164 0.81 1.38 -2.44
CA PHE A 164 -0.33 2.17 -2.03
C PHE A 164 -0.36 2.17 -0.51
N VAL A 165 -0.39 3.37 0.09
CA VAL A 165 -0.46 3.53 1.55
C VAL A 165 -1.77 4.24 1.87
N PHE A 166 -2.69 3.56 2.55
CA PHE A 166 -3.87 4.19 3.12
C PHE A 166 -3.56 4.64 4.55
N TRP A 167 -3.70 5.94 4.80
CA TRP A 167 -3.42 6.55 6.10
C TRP A 167 -4.68 7.14 6.75
N GLY A 168 -5.83 6.99 6.12
CA GLY A 168 -7.12 7.33 6.70
C GLY A 168 -7.70 6.23 7.58
N LEU A 169 -6.91 5.46 8.34
CA LEU A 169 -7.50 4.57 9.34
C LEU A 169 -7.98 5.38 10.55
N ILE A 170 -8.93 4.83 11.31
CA ILE A 170 -9.31 5.44 12.59
C ILE A 170 -8.21 5.13 13.61
N GLY A 171 -7.65 6.18 14.21
CA GLY A 171 -6.41 6.08 14.96
C GLY A 171 -5.20 6.34 14.05
N ASP A 172 -4.04 6.58 14.64
CA ASP A 172 -2.87 7.06 13.89
C ASP A 172 -2.14 5.93 13.09
N GLU A 173 -2.82 4.83 12.78
CA GLU A 173 -2.25 3.71 12.03
C GLU A 173 -2.40 3.90 10.51
N SER A 174 -1.56 3.22 9.74
CA SER A 174 -1.65 3.20 8.29
C SER A 174 -1.37 1.81 7.76
N VAL A 175 -1.98 1.46 6.64
CA VAL A 175 -1.82 0.16 5.98
C VAL A 175 -1.31 0.34 4.55
N ALA A 176 -0.44 -0.56 4.12
CA ALA A 176 0.09 -0.54 2.77
C ALA A 176 0.10 -1.91 2.10
N VAL A 177 0.04 -1.86 0.77
CA VAL A 177 0.32 -2.97 -0.14
C VAL A 177 1.35 -2.50 -1.17
N SER A 178 2.15 -3.41 -1.71
CA SER A 178 3.09 -3.11 -2.78
C SER A 178 2.98 -4.11 -3.93
N PHE A 179 3.44 -3.66 -5.10
CA PHE A 179 3.45 -4.38 -6.35
C PHE A 179 4.46 -3.73 -7.29
N ASP A 180 4.90 -4.49 -8.29
CA ASP A 180 5.83 -4.00 -9.31
C ASP A 180 5.05 -3.54 -10.55
N ILE A 181 5.47 -2.43 -11.16
CA ILE A 181 4.94 -1.93 -12.44
C ILE A 181 6.07 -2.01 -13.46
N ASP A 182 5.77 -2.55 -14.64
CA ASP A 182 6.64 -2.52 -15.82
C ASP A 182 6.10 -1.50 -16.84
N VAL A 183 6.90 -0.51 -17.22
CA VAL A 183 6.54 0.63 -18.09
C VAL A 183 7.20 0.54 -19.46
#